data_AF-A0A6B2TE28-F1
#
_entry.id   AF-A0A6B2TE28-F1
#
_cell.length_a   1.000
_cell.length_b   1.000
_cell.length_c   1.000
_cell.angle_alpha   90.00
_cell.angle_beta   90.00
_cell.angle_gamma   90.00
#
_symmetry.space_group_name_H-M   'P 1'
#
loop_
_entity.id
_entity.type
_entity.pdbx_description
1 polymer ?
#
loop_
_entity_poly.entity_id
_entity_poly.type
_entity_poly.pdbx_seq_one_letter_code
_entity_poly.pdbx_strand_id
1 'polypeptide(L)' 'TAEAFAAAADAELAAARPLPDNGYKVTLTRNLVVAVLSELTEEAAR' A
#
# COMPACT_ATOMS: atom_id res chain seq x y z
N THR A 1 10.36 4.45 -7.23
CA THR A 1 10.33 3.96 -5.82
C THR A 1 8.90 3.70 -5.40
N ALA A 2 7.99 4.64 -5.64
CA ALA A 2 6.55 4.44 -5.44
C ALA A 2 6.01 3.21 -6.20
N GLU A 3 6.48 2.94 -7.41
CA GLU A 3 6.08 1.77 -8.21
C GLU A 3 6.50 0.45 -7.54
N ALA A 4 7.69 0.44 -6.91
CA ALA A 4 8.17 -0.74 -6.20
C ALA A 4 7.37 -0.98 -4.91
N PHE A 5 7.02 0.08 -4.18
CA PHE A 5 6.12 -0.01 -3.02
C PHE A 5 4.73 -0.48 -3.43
N ALA A 6 4.25 -0.01 -4.58
CA ALA A 6 2.96 -0.40 -5.13
C ALA A 6 2.93 -1.88 -5.48
N ALA A 7 3.97 -2.37 -6.18
CA ALA A 7 4.12 -3.79 -6.48
C ALA A 7 4.23 -4.66 -5.22
N ALA A 8 4.95 -4.19 -4.20
CA ALA A 8 5.04 -4.89 -2.92
C ALA A 8 3.68 -4.95 -2.20
N ALA A 9 2.96 -3.83 -2.12
CA ALA A 9 1.62 -3.78 -1.53
C ALA A 9 0.63 -4.70 -2.27
N ASP A 10 0.69 -4.74 -3.60
CA ASP A 10 -0.13 -5.62 -4.42
C ASP A 10 0.20 -7.10 -4.15
N ALA A 11 1.49 -7.45 -3.98
CA ALA A 11 1.92 -8.81 -3.64
C ALA A 11 1.44 -9.25 -2.25
N GLU A 12 1.59 -8.41 -1.23
CA GLU A 12 1.14 -8.70 0.14
C GLU A 12 -0.39 -8.86 0.22
N LEU A 13 -1.13 -8.01 -0.49
CA LEU A 13 -2.60 -8.00 -0.47
C LEU A 13 -3.25 -9.07 -1.36
N ALA A 14 -2.48 -9.79 -2.17
CA ALA A 14 -3.00 -10.80 -3.10
C ALA A 14 -3.81 -11.92 -2.42
N ALA A 15 -3.49 -12.23 -1.16
CA ALA A 15 -4.20 -13.25 -0.38
C ALA A 15 -5.41 -12.70 0.41
N ALA A 16 -5.69 -11.39 0.32
CA ALA A 16 -6.77 -10.76 1.08
C ALA A 16 -8.14 -11.33 0.68
N ARG A 17 -8.93 -11.70 1.68
CA ARG A 17 -10.31 -12.16 1.52
C ARG A 17 -11.25 -11.23 2.28
N PRO A 18 -11.69 -10.11 1.66
CA PRO A 18 -12.56 -9.17 2.34
C PRO A 18 -13.94 -9.75 2.61
N LEU A 19 -14.57 -9.26 3.66
CA LEU A 19 -15.96 -9.47 4.03
C LEU A 19 -16.84 -8.37 3.38
N PRO A 20 -18.18 -8.55 3.32
CA PRO A 20 -19.08 -7.66 2.58
C PRO A 20 -18.90 -6.16 2.81
N ASP A 21 -18.54 -5.74 4.03
CA ASP A 21 -18.44 -4.32 4.39
C ASP A 21 -17.01 -3.79 4.49
N ASN A 22 -16.00 -4.58 4.13
CA ASN A 22 -14.60 -4.18 4.30
C ASN A 22 -13.73 -4.30 3.03
N GLY A 23 -14.33 -4.62 1.87
CA GLY A 23 -13.63 -4.68 0.59
C GLY A 23 -12.82 -3.42 0.27
N TYR A 24 -13.35 -2.25 0.61
CA TYR A 24 -12.66 -0.98 0.40
C TYR A 24 -11.32 -0.88 1.16
N LYS A 25 -11.16 -1.62 2.27
CA LYS A 25 -9.95 -1.58 3.08
C LYS A 25 -8.74 -2.14 2.33
N VAL A 26 -8.93 -3.07 1.39
CA VAL A 26 -7.83 -3.61 0.58
C VAL A 26 -7.20 -2.50 -0.27
N THR A 27 -8.03 -1.76 -1.01
CA THR A 27 -7.57 -0.62 -1.81
C THR A 27 -7.00 0.50 -0.94
N LEU A 28 -7.66 0.81 0.19
CA LEU A 28 -7.18 1.83 1.12
C LEU A 28 -5.80 1.48 1.68
N THR A 29 -5.60 0.24 2.15
CA THR A 29 -4.31 -0.22 2.68
C THR A 29 -3.22 -0.13 1.61
N ARG A 30 -3.49 -0.56 0.38
CA ARG A 30 -2.54 -0.44 -0.73
C ARG A 30 -2.08 1.00 -0.93
N ASN A 31 -3.03 1.94 -1.00
CA ASN A 31 -2.73 3.35 -1.21
C ASN A 31 -1.95 3.96 -0.04
N LEU A 32 -2.31 3.62 1.20
CA LEU A 32 -1.62 4.08 2.39
C LEU A 32 -0.17 3.58 2.45
N VAL A 33 0.08 2.30 2.13
CA VAL A 33 1.44 1.75 2.09
C VAL A 33 2.31 2.52 1.10
N VAL A 34 1.80 2.78 -0.11
CA VAL A 34 2.55 3.55 -1.13
C VAL A 34 2.81 4.98 -0.66
N ALA A 35 1.80 5.66 -0.11
CA ALA A 35 1.90 7.04 0.34
C ALA A 35 2.94 7.19 1.47
N VAL A 36 2.78 6.43 2.55
CA VAL A 36 3.64 6.53 3.74
C VAL A 36 5.09 6.17 3.41
N LEU A 37 5.32 5.11 2.63
CA LEU A 37 6.70 4.73 2.28
C LEU A 37 7.36 5.75 1.35
N SER A 38 6.58 6.40 0.47
CA SER A 38 7.09 7.49 -0.38
C SER A 38 7.48 8.69 0.48
N GLU A 39 6.61 9.13 1.39
CA GLU A 39 6.88 10.23 2.33
C GLU A 39 8.13 9.96 3.18
N LEU A 40 8.26 8.75 3.74
CA LEU A 40 9.43 8.36 4.53
C LEU A 40 10.73 8.35 3.71
N THR A 41 10.64 7.97 2.43
CA THR A 41 11.81 7.96 1.52
C THR A 41 12.23 9.40 1.18
N GLU A 42 11.27 10.28 0.93
CA GLU A 42 11.53 11.71 0.70
C GLU A 42 12.13 12.37 1.94
N GLU A 43 11.63 12.03 3.14
CA GLU A 43 12.19 12.50 4.41
C GLU A 43 13.62 12.01 4.61
N ALA A 44 13.90 10.73 4.34
CA ALA A 44 15.22 10.15 4.50
C ALA A 44 16.26 10.69 3.51
N ALA A 45 15.81 11.25 2.37
CA ALA A 45 16.67 11.85 1.37
C ALA A 45 16.98 13.34 1.63
N ARG A 46 16.33 13.96 2.62
CA ARG A 46 16.53 15.36 3.01
C ARG A 46 17.74 15.52 3.93
#